data_AF-A0A8T5TMI2-F1
#
_entry.id   AF-A0A8T5TMI2-F1
#
_cell.length_a   1.000
_cell.length_b   1.000
_cell.length_c   1.000
_cell.angle_alpha   90.00
_cell.angle_beta   90.00
_cell.angle_gamma   90.00
#
_symmetry.space_group_name_H-M   'P 1'
#
loop_
_entity.id
_entity.type
_entity.pdbx_description
1 polymer ?
#
loop_
_entity_poly.entity_id
_entity_poly.type
_entity_poly.pdbx_seq_one_letter_code
_entity_poly.pdbx_strand_id
1 'polypeptide(L)'
;MPLLIKLYGKLREHLKDLNLEKGLPAIHSIEDNSVHFIHGILEKYGINESEVSHIFVNGKYCGLNKEVRDGDRVGLFPKNMALMFVEIKN
;
A
#
# COMPACT_ATOMS: atom_id res chain seq x y z
N MET A 1 12.48 12.19 0.58
CA MET A 1 11.56 11.86 1.71
C MET A 1 11.15 10.42 1.48
N PRO A 2 11.05 9.56 2.50
CA PRO A 2 10.71 8.16 2.29
C PRO A 2 9.31 8.00 1.68
N LEU A 3 9.14 6.91 0.93
CA LEU A 3 7.82 6.40 0.58
C LEU A 3 7.11 5.90 1.84
N LEU A 4 5.87 6.32 2.07
CA LEU A 4 5.10 5.89 3.23
C LEU A 4 4.04 4.86 2.83
N ILE A 5 4.23 3.61 3.25
CA ILE A 5 3.33 2.50 2.92
C ILE A 5 2.39 2.23 4.09
N LYS A 6 1.10 2.16 3.80
CA LYS A 6 0.03 1.79 4.74
C LYS A 6 -0.61 0.48 4.28
N LEU A 7 -0.39 -0.58 5.04
CA LEU A 7 -1.02 -1.88 4.81
C LEU A 7 -2.27 -1.99 5.69
N TYR A 8 -3.40 -2.31 5.09
CA TYR A 8 -4.68 -2.47 5.80
C TYR A 8 -5.07 -3.95 5.92
N GLY A 9 -5.91 -4.26 6.90
CA GLY A 9 -6.49 -5.60 7.07
C GLY A 9 -5.43 -6.70 7.14
N LYS A 10 -5.65 -7.79 6.40
CA LYS A 10 -4.76 -8.97 6.38
C LYS A 10 -3.38 -8.67 5.77
N LEU A 11 -3.24 -7.64 4.93
CA LEU A 11 -1.94 -7.31 4.33
C LEU A 11 -0.89 -6.93 5.38
N ARG A 12 -1.32 -6.51 6.57
CA ARG A 12 -0.45 -6.18 7.70
C ARG A 12 0.39 -7.36 8.16
N GLU A 13 -0.08 -8.59 7.97
CA GLU A 13 0.59 -9.82 8.39
C GLU A 13 1.89 -10.07 7.62
N HIS A 14 2.09 -9.41 6.48
CA HIS A 14 3.34 -9.45 5.70
C HIS A 14 4.49 -8.69 6.39
N LEU A 15 4.20 -7.90 7.43
CA LEU A 15 5.20 -7.25 8.27
C LEU A 15 5.41 -8.09 9.54
N LYS A 16 6.45 -8.93 9.54
CA LYS A 16 6.64 -9.99 10.55
C LYS A 16 6.99 -9.52 11.97
N ASP A 17 7.29 -8.23 12.17
CA ASP A 17 7.88 -7.75 13.44
C ASP A 17 7.21 -6.49 14.04
N LEU A 18 5.99 -6.15 13.60
CA LEU A 18 5.28 -5.00 14.16
C LEU A 18 4.30 -5.43 15.25
N ASN A 19 4.39 -4.79 16.43
CA ASN A 19 3.30 -4.81 17.41
C ASN A 19 2.13 -4.01 16.81
N LEU A 20 1.30 -4.73 16.08
CA LEU A 20 0.21 -4.20 15.30
C LEU A 20 -0.99 -3.89 16.19
N GLU A 21 -1.16 -2.62 16.55
CA GLU A 21 -2.35 -2.17 17.28
C GLU A 21 -3.62 -2.51 16.47
N LYS A 22 -4.61 -3.14 17.11
CA LYS A 22 -5.83 -3.58 16.41
C LYS A 22 -6.57 -2.38 15.82
N GLY A 23 -7.06 -2.53 14.60
CA GLY A 23 -7.85 -1.50 13.91
C GLY A 23 -7.05 -0.41 13.18
N LEU A 24 -5.73 -0.30 13.40
CA LEU A 24 -4.88 0.65 12.67
C LEU A 24 -4.17 0.00 11.48
N PRO A 25 -3.86 0.75 10.40
CA PRO A 25 -2.97 0.23 9.36
C PRO A 25 -1.56 0.00 9.92
N ALA A 26 -0.84 -0.97 9.36
CA ALA A 26 0.61 -1.06 9.55
C ALA A 26 1.27 0.01 8.68
N ILE A 27 2.16 0.82 9.25
CA ILE A 27 2.83 1.91 8.55
C ILE A 27 4.32 1.59 8.48
N HIS A 28 4.88 1.63 7.28
CA HIS A 28 6.31 1.39 7.06
C HIS A 28 6.86 2.40 6.05
N SER A 29 8.04 2.95 6.37
CA SER A 29 8.76 3.88 5.50
C SER A 29 9.78 3.11 4.66
N ILE A 30 9.78 3.34 3.36
CA ILE A 30 10.75 2.77 2.42
C ILE A 30 11.71 3.89 1.98
N GLU A 31 13.00 3.67 2.24
CA GLU A 31 14.12 4.47 1.70
C GLU A 31 14.90 3.63 0.68
N ASP A 32 14.18 3.12 -0.31
CA ASP A 32 14.71 2.24 -1.35
C ASP A 32 14.46 2.85 -2.71
N ASN A 33 15.53 3.41 -3.29
CA ASN A 33 15.48 4.11 -4.57
C ASN A 33 15.23 3.17 -5.75
N SER A 34 15.19 1.85 -5.56
CA SER A 34 14.86 0.88 -6.63
C SER A 34 13.35 0.71 -6.84
N VAL A 35 12.52 1.21 -5.90
CA VAL A 35 11.07 1.07 -5.95
C VAL A 35 10.46 2.24 -6.71
N HIS A 36 10.08 1.99 -7.97
CA HIS A 36 9.51 3.01 -8.86
C HIS A 36 8.01 2.85 -9.15
N PHE A 37 7.44 1.68 -8.85
CA PHE A 37 6.06 1.33 -9.17
C PHE A 37 5.40 0.54 -8.03
N ILE A 38 4.06 0.49 -8.03
CA ILE A 38 3.31 -0.29 -7.05
C ILE A 38 3.69 -1.78 -7.05
N HIS A 39 3.91 -2.40 -8.21
CA HIS A 39 4.32 -3.82 -8.25
C HIS A 39 5.61 -4.07 -7.46
N GLY A 40 6.60 -3.18 -7.56
CA GLY A 40 7.85 -3.26 -6.78
C GLY A 40 7.63 -3.13 -5.26
N ILE A 41 6.61 -2.36 -4.84
CA ILE A 41 6.20 -2.32 -3.43
C ILE A 41 5.64 -3.69 -3.01
N LEU A 42 4.76 -4.29 -3.82
CA LEU A 42 4.18 -5.60 -3.51
C LEU A 42 5.24 -6.70 -3.42
N GLU A 43 6.15 -6.74 -4.39
CA GLU A 43 7.30 -7.65 -4.40
C GLU A 43 8.15 -7.52 -3.13
N LYS A 44 8.45 -6.27 -2.70
CA LYS A 44 9.25 -6.01 -1.49
C LYS A 44 8.60 -6.57 -0.22
N TYR A 45 7.26 -6.58 -0.14
CA TYR A 45 6.52 -7.13 1.00
C TYR A 45 6.13 -8.59 0.81
N GLY A 46 6.41 -9.22 -0.33
CA GLY A 46 5.94 -10.57 -0.64
C GLY A 46 4.41 -10.68 -0.76
N ILE A 47 3.73 -9.57 -1.09
CA ILE A 47 2.28 -9.52 -1.27
C ILE A 47 1.95 -9.92 -2.70
N ASN A 48 1.06 -10.89 -2.88
CA ASN A 48 0.57 -11.25 -4.20
C ASN A 48 -0.46 -10.21 -4.69
N GLU A 49 -0.41 -9.82 -5.97
CA GLU A 49 -1.38 -8.89 -6.56
C GLU A 49 -2.83 -9.36 -6.37
N SER A 50 -3.06 -10.67 -6.39
CA SER A 50 -4.38 -11.26 -6.18
C SER A 50 -4.92 -11.09 -4.76
N GLU A 51 -4.09 -10.74 -3.78
CA GLU A 51 -4.50 -10.39 -2.41
C GLU A 51 -5.00 -8.95 -2.31
N VAL A 52 -4.66 -8.08 -3.26
CA VAL A 52 -4.96 -6.64 -3.23
C VAL A 52 -6.25 -6.34 -3.99
N SER A 53 -7.10 -5.48 -3.44
CA SER A 53 -8.32 -5.00 -4.10
C SER A 53 -8.22 -3.56 -4.56
N HIS A 54 -7.66 -2.69 -3.71
CA HIS A 54 -7.60 -1.26 -3.97
C HIS A 54 -6.24 -0.71 -3.58
N ILE A 55 -5.73 0.20 -4.41
CA ILE A 55 -4.48 0.90 -4.22
C ILE A 55 -4.80 2.39 -4.29
N PHE A 56 -4.23 3.15 -3.35
CA PHE A 56 -4.32 4.60 -3.36
C PHE A 56 -2.93 5.20 -3.26
N VAL A 57 -2.60 6.12 -4.17
CA VAL A 57 -1.38 6.94 -4.09
C VAL A 57 -1.80 8.38 -3.84
N ASN A 58 -1.35 8.94 -2.73
CA ASN A 58 -1.71 10.28 -2.27
C ASN A 58 -3.23 10.51 -2.21
N GLY A 59 -3.99 9.47 -1.84
CA GLY A 59 -5.46 9.51 -1.74
C GLY A 59 -6.20 9.35 -3.06
N LYS A 60 -5.49 9.17 -4.19
CA LYS A 60 -6.11 8.90 -5.50
C LYS A 60 -6.10 7.40 -5.79
N TYR A 61 -7.25 6.86 -6.19
CA TYR A 61 -7.38 5.48 -6.61
C TYR A 61 -6.51 5.22 -7.85
N CYS A 62 -5.81 4.08 -7.89
CA CYS A 62 -4.94 3.73 -8.99
C CYS A 62 -4.74 2.21 -9.13
N GLY A 63 -4.09 1.79 -10.22
CA GLY A 63 -3.74 0.40 -10.48
C GLY A 63 -2.27 0.07 -10.18
N LEU A 64 -1.90 -1.20 -10.46
CA LEU A 64 -0.57 -1.78 -10.20
C LEU A 64 0.59 -1.12 -10.97
N ASN A 65 0.30 -0.53 -12.12
CA ASN A 65 1.30 0.13 -12.96
C ASN A 65 1.54 1.59 -12.57
N LYS A 66 0.97 2.05 -11.44
CA LYS A 66 1.17 3.42 -10.99
C LYS A 66 2.62 3.64 -10.54
N GLU A 67 3.29 4.61 -11.16
CA GLU A 67 4.56 5.13 -10.67
C GLU A 67 4.41 5.74 -9.28
N VAL A 68 5.42 5.50 -8.44
CA VAL A 68 5.58 6.08 -7.10
C VAL A 68 6.93 6.77 -6.99
N ARG A 69 7.00 7.79 -6.14
CA ARG A 69 8.21 8.57 -5.90
C ARG A 69 8.38 8.88 -4.43
N ASP A 70 9.60 9.18 -4.02
CA ASP A 70 9.92 9.70 -2.71
C ASP A 70 8.90 10.72 -2.18
N GLY A 71 8.37 10.47 -0.98
CA GLY A 71 7.37 11.29 -0.33
C GLY A 71 5.92 10.90 -0.65
N ASP A 72 5.68 10.00 -1.60
CA ASP A 72 4.34 9.49 -1.86
C ASP A 72 3.81 8.65 -0.68
N ARG A 73 2.50 8.74 -0.48
CA ARG A 73 1.77 7.95 0.50
C ARG A 73 0.95 6.89 -0.22
N VAL A 74 1.25 5.62 0.03
CA VAL A 74 0.61 4.48 -0.63
C VAL A 74 -0.26 3.73 0.37
N GLY A 75 -1.54 3.58 0.06
CA GLY A 75 -2.48 2.74 0.81
C GLY A 75 -2.79 1.46 0.04
N LEU A 76 -2.58 0.31 0.67
CA LEU A 76 -2.85 -1.01 0.10
C LEU A 76 -3.93 -1.73 0.91
N PHE A 77 -4.98 -2.17 0.21
CA PHE A 77 -6.14 -2.79 0.82
C PHE A 77 -6.36 -4.21 0.29
N PRO A 78 -6.65 -5.19 1.15
CA PRO A 78 -6.82 -6.58 0.72
C PRO A 78 -8.19 -6.82 0.07
N LYS A 79 -8.33 -7.94 -0.64
CA LYS A 79 -9.62 -8.39 -1.22
C LYS A 79 -10.68 -8.76 -0.21
N ASN A 80 -10.30 -9.18 1.00
CA ASN A 80 -11.25 -9.52 2.05
C ASN A 80 -11.74 -8.28 2.84
N MET A 81 -11.63 -7.08 2.27
CA MET A 81 -12.06 -5.83 2.88
C MET A 81 -12.94 -5.05 1.91
N ALA A 82 -14.15 -4.72 2.37
CA ALA A 82 -15.05 -3.83 1.64
C ALA A 82 -14.70 -2.36 1.94
N LEU A 83 -14.63 -1.54 0.90
CA LEU A 83 -14.33 -0.11 0.98
C LEU A 83 -15.39 0.67 0.22
N MET A 84 -15.89 1.74 0.85
CA MET A 84 -16.66 2.77 0.17
C MET A 84 -15.74 3.96 -0.08
N PHE A 85 -15.58 4.34 -1.34
CA PHE A 85 -14.81 5.52 -1.73
C PHE A 85 -15.48 6.18 -2.94
N VAL A 86 -15.18 7.46 -3.12
CA VAL A 86 -15.55 8.22 -4.32
C VAL A 86 -14.28 8.53 -5.08
N GLU A 87 -14.23 8.13 -6.33
CA GLU A 87 -13.13 8.50 -7.22
C GLU A 87 -13.35 9.94 -7.70
N ILE A 88 -12.42 10.82 -7.35
CA ILE A 88 -12.41 12.21 -7.84
C ILE A 88 -11.58 12.25 -9.12
N LYS A 89 -12.26 12.36 -10.27
CA LYS A 89 -11.61 12.59 -11.56
C LYS A 89 -11.11 14.04 -11.62
N ASN A 90 -9.89 14.26 -12.11
CA ASN A 90 -9.40 15.61 -12.40
C ASN A 90 -9.97 16.11 -13.72
#